data_AF-A0A3B0SX48-F1
#
_entry.id   AF-A0A3B0SX48-F1
#
_cell.length_a   1.000
_cell.length_b   1.000
_cell.length_c   1.000
_cell.angle_alpha   90.00
_cell.angle_beta   90.00
_cell.angle_gamma   90.00
#
_symmetry.space_group_name_H-M   'P 1'
#
loop_
_entity.id
_entity.type
_entity.pdbx_description
1 polymer ?
#
loop_
_entity_poly.entity_id
_entity_poly.type
_entity_poly.pdbx_seq_one_letter_code
_entity_poly.pdbx_strand_id
1 'polypeptide(L)' 'MATLMALHAHPDDESSKGAATVARYADAGVHCILVTATGGE' A
#
# COMPACT_ATOMS: atom_id res chain seq x y z
N MET A 1 -13.79 -0.77 -12.35
CA MET A 1 -12.55 -1.38 -11.83
C MET A 1 -12.39 -0.94 -10.39
N ALA A 2 -12.03 -1.86 -9.49
CA ALA A 2 -11.74 -1.51 -8.11
C ALA A 2 -10.31 -0.95 -7.99
N THR A 3 -10.08 -0.10 -7.00
CA THR A 3 -8.77 0.46 -6.65
C THR A 3 -8.55 0.29 -5.15
N LEU A 4 -7.35 -0.14 -4.77
CA LEU A 4 -6.88 -0.17 -3.38
C LEU A 4 -5.88 0.97 -3.18
N MET A 5 -6.13 1.85 -2.21
CA MET A 5 -5.17 2.88 -1.80
C MET A 5 -4.69 2.58 -0.38
N ALA A 6 -3.38 2.37 -0.23
CA ALA A 6 -2.72 2.18 1.05
C ALA A 6 -2.02 3.48 1.46
N LEU A 7 -2.50 4.10 2.54
CA LEU A 7 -1.90 5.30 3.12
C LEU A 7 -1.11 4.93 4.36
N HIS A 8 0.16 5.32 4.37
CA HIS A 8 1.08 5.08 5.47
C HIS A 8 1.80 6.36 5.90
N ALA A 9 2.21 6.42 7.16
CA ALA A 9 2.78 7.64 7.73
C ALA A 9 4.23 7.85 7.24
N HIS A 10 5.05 6.81 7.37
CA HIS A 10 6.47 6.83 7.02
C HIS A 10 6.75 5.76 5.96
N PRO A 11 7.88 5.85 5.24
CA PRO A 11 8.37 4.73 4.45
C PRO A 11 8.48 3.46 5.29
N ASP A 12 8.34 2.30 4.66
CA ASP A 12 8.40 0.95 5.24
C ASP A 12 7.18 0.53 6.09
N ASP A 13 6.28 1.44 6.48
CA ASP A 13 5.03 1.08 7.15
C ASP A 13 4.17 0.16 6.27
N GLU A 14 4.20 0.34 4.94
CA GLU A 14 3.50 -0.50 3.97
C GLU A 14 4.01 -1.94 3.99
N SER A 15 5.30 -2.12 4.25
CA SER A 15 5.94 -3.44 4.23
C SER A 15 5.55 -4.27 5.46
N SER A 16 5.35 -3.62 6.61
CA SER A 16 5.03 -4.29 7.88
C SER A 16 3.53 -4.46 8.13
N LYS A 17 2.70 -3.53 7.63
CA LYS A 17 1.27 -3.44 7.97
C LYS A 17 0.34 -3.76 6.78
N GLY A 18 0.81 -3.56 5.55
CA GLY A 18 -0.03 -3.60 4.34
C GLY A 18 0.35 -4.68 3.32
N ALA A 19 1.56 -5.24 3.40
CA ALA A 19 2.15 -6.04 2.32
C ALA A 19 1.29 -7.22 1.86
N ALA A 20 0.79 -8.05 2.79
CA ALA A 20 0.00 -9.23 2.41
C ALA A 20 -1.34 -8.85 1.75
N THR A 21 -1.97 -7.77 2.21
CA THR A 21 -3.22 -7.26 1.64
C THR A 21 -2.99 -6.72 0.23
N VAL A 22 -1.96 -5.89 0.05
CA VAL A 22 -1.62 -5.32 -1.26
C VAL A 22 -1.25 -6.42 -2.25
N ALA A 23 -0.42 -7.38 -1.85
CA ALA A 23 -0.04 -8.53 -2.70
C ALA A 23 -1.27 -9.30 -3.18
N ARG A 24 -2.20 -9.66 -2.27
CA ARG A 24 -3.44 -10.36 -2.61
C ARG A 24 -4.27 -9.60 -3.66
N TYR A 25 -4.41 -8.29 -3.51
CA TYR A 25 -5.25 -7.50 -4.42
C TYR A 25 -4.53 -7.21 -5.75
N ALA A 26 -3.21 -7.06 -5.73
CA ALA A 26 -2.41 -6.97 -6.95
C ALA A 26 -2.52 -8.26 -7.79
N ASP A 27 -2.42 -9.43 -7.16
CA ASP A 27 -2.61 -10.74 -7.81
C ASP A 27 -4.02 -10.91 -8.38
N ALA A 28 -5.02 -10.28 -7.74
CA ALA A 28 -6.40 -10.24 -8.23
C ALA A 28 -6.63 -9.20 -9.36
N GLY A 29 -5.59 -8.50 -9.82
CA GLY A 29 -5.66 -7.50 -10.88
C GLY A 29 -6.26 -6.14 -10.46
N VAL A 30 -6.30 -5.86 -9.15
CA VAL A 30 -6.77 -4.56 -8.63
C VAL A 30 -5.66 -3.52 -8.76
N HIS A 31 -6.02 -2.31 -9.22
CA HIS A 31 -5.08 -1.20 -9.26
C HIS A 31 -4.73 -0.78 -7.83
N CYS A 32 -3.45 -0.93 -7.45
CA CYS A 32 -2.94 -0.59 -6.13
C CYS A 32 -2.14 0.71 -6.17
N ILE A 33 -2.42 1.61 -5.24
CA ILE A 33 -1.73 2.90 -5.06
C ILE A 33 -1.17 2.96 -3.63
N LEU A 34 0.11 3.26 -3.50
CA LEU A 34 0.76 3.54 -2.22
C LEU A 34 0.90 5.05 -2.04
N VAL A 35 0.52 5.55 -0.87
CA VAL A 35 0.74 6.94 -0.46
C VAL A 35 1.51 6.95 0.85
N THR A 36 2.63 7.66 0.88
CA THR A 36 3.42 7.88 2.08
C THR A 36 3.30 9.34 2.48
N ALA A 37 2.88 9.60 3.72
CA ALA A 37 2.55 10.96 4.17
C ALA A 37 3.78 11.82 4.49
N THR A 38 4.91 11.21 4.84
CA THR A 38 6.17 11.86 5.22
C THR A 38 7.37 11.13 4.63
N GLY A 39 8.57 11.74 4.68
CA GLY A 39 9.83 11.09 4.31
C GLY A 39 10.44 10.23 5.42
N GLY A 40 9.94 10.34 6.66
CA GLY A 40 10.48 9.64 7.83
C GLY A 40 11.68 10.32 8.49
N GLU A 41 11.97 11.58 8.13
CA GLU A 41 12.98 12.45 8.77
C GLU A 41 12.66 12.88 10.21
#